data_AF-A0AAW1VT69-F1
#
_entry.id   AF-A0AAW1VT69-F1
#
_cell.length_a   1.000
_cell.length_b   1.000
_cell.length_c   1.000
_cell.angle_alpha   90.00
_cell.angle_beta   90.00
_cell.angle_gamma   90.00
#
_symmetry.space_group_name_H-M   'P 1'
#
loop_
_entity.id
_entity.type
_entity.pdbx_description
1 polymer ?
#
loop_
_entity_poly.entity_id
_entity_poly.type
_entity_poly.pdbx_seq_one_letter_code
_entity_poly.pdbx_strand_id
1 'polypeptide(L)'
;MDSDPPFHKEPQALMSHQLQVDLVIPVLPGQFPVSSTMEQFATTVSSLALKLAEILAEKLGHKSTFFHENCLPSTCYLRMNRYPPCPLPSEVFGLMPHTDSDFLTILHQDQVGGLQLVKDDRWIAVKPNPEALIINIGDLFQAWSNNVYKSVQHRVVTNLQKFSFGEYRQQVQEDVKKLGSKIGLPRFLFN
;
A
#
# COMPACT_ATOMS: atom_id res chain seq x y z
N MET A 1 -14.44 34.77 -40.79
CA MET A 1 -14.68 35.39 -39.47
C MET A 1 -15.83 34.62 -38.86
N ASP A 2 -15.51 33.63 -38.05
CA ASP A 2 -16.38 33.11 -37.01
C ASP A 2 -15.44 32.59 -35.93
N SER A 3 -15.55 33.23 -34.77
CA SER A 3 -14.71 33.05 -33.59
C SER A 3 -15.38 32.04 -32.66
N ASP A 4 -14.79 30.86 -32.50
CA ASP A 4 -15.17 29.94 -31.43
C ASP A 4 -14.74 30.51 -30.07
N PRO A 5 -15.59 30.45 -29.03
CA PRO A 5 -15.21 30.89 -27.69
C PRO A 5 -14.40 29.80 -26.94
N PRO A 6 -13.53 30.17 -25.99
CA PRO A 6 -12.72 29.21 -25.25
C PRO A 6 -13.58 28.48 -24.20
N PHE A 7 -13.66 27.16 -24.29
CA PHE A 7 -14.14 26.32 -23.20
C PHE A 7 -13.08 26.26 -22.09
N HIS A 8 -13.10 27.24 -21.19
CA HIS A 8 -12.59 27.03 -19.83
C HIS A 8 -13.68 26.31 -19.02
N LYS A 9 -13.45 25.04 -18.72
CA LYS A 9 -14.06 24.37 -17.58
C LYS A 9 -12.94 23.87 -16.69
N GLU A 10 -12.78 24.52 -15.53
CA GLU A 10 -12.03 23.98 -14.41
C GLU A 10 -12.54 22.56 -14.10
N PRO A 11 -11.67 21.57 -13.87
CA PRO A 11 -12.08 20.35 -13.23
C PRO A 11 -12.42 20.68 -11.77
N GLN A 12 -13.72 20.74 -11.46
CA GLN A 12 -14.20 20.65 -10.09
C GLN A 12 -13.61 19.36 -9.49
N ALA A 13 -12.83 19.51 -8.44
CA ALA A 13 -12.17 18.42 -7.75
C ALA A 13 -13.19 17.32 -7.40
N LEU A 14 -13.03 16.14 -8.02
CA LEU A 14 -13.76 14.95 -7.61
C LEU A 14 -13.33 14.60 -6.19
N MET A 15 -14.27 14.73 -5.26
CA MET A 15 -14.21 14.18 -3.91
C MET A 15 -14.08 12.65 -4.00
N SER A 16 -12.86 12.13 -3.91
CA SER A 16 -12.65 10.68 -3.77
C SER A 16 -13.13 10.26 -2.39
N HIS A 17 -14.17 9.41 -2.34
CA HIS A 17 -14.64 8.79 -1.12
C HIS A 17 -13.52 7.92 -0.52
N GLN A 18 -13.00 8.34 0.64
CA GLN A 18 -12.00 7.59 1.40
C GLN A 18 -12.68 6.45 2.18
N LEU A 19 -12.25 5.22 1.95
CA LEU A 19 -12.41 4.15 2.92
C LEU A 19 -11.30 4.29 3.96
N GLN A 20 -11.63 4.94 5.07
CA GLN A 20 -10.82 4.99 6.27
C GLN A 20 -11.07 3.70 7.06
N VAL A 21 -10.06 2.83 7.14
CA VAL A 21 -10.08 1.66 8.02
C VAL A 21 -9.32 2.03 9.28
N ASP A 22 -10.05 2.41 10.32
CA ASP A 22 -9.48 2.67 11.64
C ASP A 22 -9.05 1.34 12.29
N LEU A 23 -7.75 1.07 12.31
CA LEU A 23 -7.20 -0.08 13.02
C LEU A 23 -6.96 0.31 14.48
N VAL A 24 -7.84 -0.11 15.40
CA VAL A 24 -7.62 0.02 16.84
C VAL A 24 -6.67 -1.10 17.29
N ILE A 25 -5.41 -0.76 17.55
CA ILE A 25 -4.42 -1.71 18.11
C ILE A 25 -4.35 -1.52 19.63
N PRO A 26 -4.59 -2.55 20.46
CA PRO A 26 -4.46 -2.46 21.91
C PRO A 26 -2.99 -2.28 22.32
N VAL A 27 -2.73 -1.34 23.24
CA VAL A 27 -1.40 -1.10 23.82
C VAL A 27 -1.07 -2.18 24.84
N LEU A 28 0.05 -2.88 24.66
CA LEU A 28 0.61 -3.79 25.67
C LEU A 28 1.55 -3.01 26.61
N PRO A 29 1.56 -3.32 27.92
CA PRO A 29 2.38 -2.58 28.89
C PRO A 29 3.87 -2.83 28.66
N GLY A 30 4.65 -1.74 28.57
CA GLY A 30 6.11 -1.77 28.40
C GLY A 30 6.62 -1.36 27.01
N GLN A 31 5.72 -1.06 26.07
CA GLN A 31 6.05 -0.48 24.76
C GLN A 31 5.60 0.98 24.67
N PHE A 32 6.33 1.80 23.90
CA PHE A 32 5.83 3.11 23.51
C PHE A 32 4.44 2.94 22.89
N PRO A 33 3.47 3.83 23.18
CA PRO A 33 2.15 3.76 22.55
C PRO A 33 2.32 3.69 21.03
N VAL A 34 1.61 2.77 20.37
CA VAL A 34 1.63 2.65 18.90
C VAL A 34 1.38 4.01 18.24
N SER A 35 0.52 4.84 18.83
CA SER A 35 0.29 6.22 18.39
C SER A 35 1.57 7.05 18.31
N SER A 36 2.43 7.04 19.33
CA SER A 36 3.67 7.82 19.35
C SER A 36 4.66 7.37 18.27
N THR A 37 4.79 6.06 18.05
CA THR A 37 5.62 5.51 16.96
C THR A 37 5.05 5.90 15.60
N MET A 38 3.72 5.83 15.45
CA MET A 38 3.03 6.21 14.22
C MET A 38 3.14 7.70 13.92
N GLU A 39 3.07 8.57 14.93
CA GLU A 39 3.28 10.02 14.79
C GLU A 39 4.71 10.35 14.36
N GLN A 40 5.72 9.71 14.98
CA GLN A 40 7.12 9.86 14.59
C GLN A 40 7.37 9.37 13.17
N PHE A 41 6.79 8.22 12.82
CA PHE A 41 6.86 7.66 11.46
C PHE A 41 6.20 8.61 10.44
N ALA A 42 4.97 9.06 10.70
CA ALA A 42 4.24 10.00 9.84
C ALA A 42 5.05 11.28 9.59
N THR A 43 5.61 11.87 10.65
CA THR A 43 6.40 13.11 10.57
C THR A 43 7.67 12.90 9.73
N THR A 44 8.36 11.79 9.97
CA THR A 44 9.60 11.45 9.25
C THR A 44 9.33 11.19 7.77
N VAL A 45 8.31 10.40 7.46
CA VAL A 45 7.94 10.05 6.08
C VAL A 45 7.36 11.25 5.33
N SER A 46 6.61 12.13 6.00
CA SER A 46 6.15 13.40 5.41
C SER A 46 7.32 14.28 4.99
N SER A 47 8.34 14.40 5.84
CA SER A 47 9.57 15.14 5.50
C SER A 47 10.31 14.51 4.31
N LEU A 48 10.32 13.18 4.19
CA LEU A 48 10.88 12.48 3.04
C LEU A 48 10.06 12.72 1.77
N ALA A 49 8.72 12.67 1.86
CA ALA A 49 7.82 12.93 0.74
C ALA A 49 8.02 14.34 0.16
N LEU A 50 8.19 15.35 1.02
CA LEU A 50 8.50 16.73 0.59
C LEU A 50 9.82 16.79 -0.20
N LYS A 51 10.89 16.18 0.31
CA LYS A 51 12.18 16.12 -0.40
C LYS A 51 12.08 15.41 -1.75
N LEU A 52 11.30 14.32 -1.82
CA LEU A 52 11.06 13.62 -3.08
C LEU A 52 10.29 14.51 -4.06
N ALA A 53 9.27 15.25 -3.60
CA ALA A 53 8.53 16.19 -4.43
C ALA A 53 9.41 17.33 -4.96
N GLU A 54 10.32 17.86 -4.14
CA GLU A 54 11.33 18.86 -4.55
C GLU A 54 12.23 18.32 -5.68
N ILE A 55 12.77 17.11 -5.51
CA ILE A 55 13.61 16.45 -6.51
C ILE A 55 12.82 16.23 -7.81
N LEU A 56 11.57 15.77 -7.70
CA LEU A 56 10.69 15.54 -8.85
C LEU A 56 10.38 16.84 -9.60
N ALA A 57 10.17 17.96 -8.89
CA ALA A 57 9.99 19.28 -9.49
C ALA A 57 11.22 19.72 -10.28
N GLU A 58 12.40 19.61 -9.68
CA GLU A 58 13.67 19.97 -10.33
C GLU A 58 13.94 19.16 -11.59
N LYS A 59 13.63 17.85 -11.56
CA LYS A 59 13.79 16.96 -12.72
C LYS A 59 12.89 17.35 -13.90
N LEU A 60 11.81 18.07 -13.64
CA LEU A 60 10.89 18.59 -14.64
C LEU A 60 11.17 20.06 -15.00
N GLY A 61 12.27 20.64 -14.49
CA GLY A 61 12.69 22.00 -14.80
C GLY A 61 12.00 23.08 -13.97
N HIS A 62 11.31 22.69 -12.89
CA HIS A 62 10.72 23.63 -11.93
C HIS A 62 11.67 23.91 -10.76
N LYS A 63 11.39 24.95 -9.99
CA LYS A 63 12.09 25.19 -8.71
C LYS A 63 11.77 24.06 -7.73
N SER A 64 12.70 23.67 -6.87
CA SER A 64 12.44 22.71 -5.78
C SER A 64 11.25 23.10 -4.92
N THR A 65 11.11 24.40 -4.62
CA THR A 65 10.01 24.95 -3.82
C THR A 65 8.66 25.01 -4.55
N PHE A 66 8.57 24.60 -5.81
CA PHE A 66 7.37 24.77 -6.64
C PHE A 66 6.11 24.23 -5.95
N PHE A 67 6.13 22.98 -5.46
CA PHE A 67 4.96 22.40 -4.82
C PHE A 67 4.63 23.04 -3.47
N HIS A 68 5.64 23.44 -2.71
CA HIS A 68 5.43 24.14 -1.45
C HIS A 68 4.78 25.52 -1.66
N GLU A 69 5.14 26.22 -2.74
CA GLU A 69 4.62 27.55 -3.06
C GLU A 69 3.25 27.53 -3.75
N ASN A 70 2.96 26.48 -4.53
CA ASN A 70 1.81 26.45 -5.44
C ASN A 70 0.73 25.42 -5.05
N CYS A 71 1.00 24.56 -4.07
CA CYS A 71 0.02 23.60 -3.58
C CYS A 71 -0.35 23.90 -2.13
N LEU A 72 -1.60 23.59 -1.79
CA LEU A 72 -2.03 23.59 -0.40
C LEU A 72 -1.21 22.57 0.40
N PRO A 73 -1.09 22.74 1.74
CA PRO A 73 -0.52 21.73 2.60
C PRO A 73 -1.10 20.36 2.24
N SER A 74 -0.25 19.47 1.75
CA SER A 74 -0.69 18.15 1.30
C SER A 74 -1.20 17.35 2.50
N THR A 75 -2.36 16.72 2.35
CA THR A 75 -2.86 15.78 3.35
C THR A 75 -2.09 14.46 3.19
N CYS A 76 -1.15 14.21 4.09
CA CYS A 76 -0.55 12.89 4.24
C CYS A 76 -1.47 12.04 5.12
N TYR A 77 -1.75 10.80 4.70
CA TYR A 77 -2.43 9.81 5.54
C TYR A 77 -1.61 8.53 5.57
N LEU A 78 -1.71 7.79 6.68
CA LEU A 78 -1.08 6.48 6.81
C LEU A 78 -2.13 5.40 6.62
N ARG A 79 -1.81 4.40 5.79
CA ARG A 79 -2.62 3.18 5.65
C ARG A 79 -1.83 2.00 6.20
N MET A 80 -2.36 1.35 7.24
CA MET A 80 -1.80 0.11 7.79
C MET A 80 -2.59 -1.07 7.25
N ASN A 81 -1.94 -1.89 6.43
CA ASN A 81 -2.57 -3.07 5.84
C ASN A 81 -2.06 -4.33 6.54
N ARG A 82 -2.98 -5.23 6.93
CA ARG A 82 -2.66 -6.58 7.37
C ARG A 82 -3.42 -7.58 6.51
N TYR A 83 -2.68 -8.38 5.74
CA TYR A 83 -3.25 -9.42 4.88
C TYR A 83 -3.07 -10.79 5.58
N PRO A 84 -4.13 -11.39 6.13
CA PRO A 84 -4.01 -12.70 6.74
C PRO A 84 -3.68 -13.78 5.70
N PRO A 85 -3.12 -14.93 6.13
CA PRO A 85 -3.00 -16.09 5.26
C PRO A 85 -4.35 -16.47 4.65
N CYS A 86 -4.34 -16.94 3.40
CA CYS A 86 -5.53 -17.31 2.65
C CYS A 86 -5.43 -18.74 2.12
N PRO A 87 -6.47 -19.58 2.28
CA PRO A 87 -6.52 -20.94 1.70
C PRO A 87 -6.48 -20.98 0.19
N LEU A 88 -7.01 -19.93 -0.45
CA LEU A 88 -7.28 -19.87 -1.88
C LEU A 88 -6.51 -18.68 -2.49
N PRO A 89 -5.16 -18.68 -2.42
CA PRO A 89 -4.36 -17.52 -2.77
C PRO A 89 -4.41 -17.16 -4.27
N SER A 90 -4.80 -18.12 -5.11
CA SER A 90 -5.00 -17.92 -6.55
C SER A 90 -6.34 -17.28 -6.88
N GLU A 91 -7.29 -17.28 -5.96
CA GLU A 91 -8.66 -16.81 -6.17
C GLU A 91 -8.94 -15.47 -5.47
N VAL A 92 -8.12 -15.11 -4.48
CA VAL A 92 -8.35 -13.93 -3.62
C VAL A 92 -7.14 -13.01 -3.60
N PHE A 93 -7.39 -11.73 -3.86
CA PHE A 93 -6.42 -10.66 -3.67
C PHE A 93 -6.41 -10.18 -2.22
N GLY A 94 -5.23 -9.88 -1.69
CA GLY A 94 -5.11 -9.09 -0.48
C GLY A 94 -5.56 -7.65 -0.74
N LEU A 95 -5.13 -7.11 -1.89
CA LEU A 95 -5.57 -5.82 -2.41
C LEU A 95 -5.71 -5.92 -3.92
N MET A 96 -6.88 -5.53 -4.44
CA MET A 96 -7.21 -5.59 -5.86
C MET A 96 -6.23 -4.78 -6.72
N PRO A 97 -6.04 -5.13 -8.02
CA PRO A 97 -5.31 -4.29 -8.96
C PRO A 97 -5.84 -2.85 -9.00
N HIS A 98 -4.96 -1.88 -8.76
CA HIS A 98 -5.30 -0.44 -8.77
C HIS A 98 -4.05 0.42 -9.01
N THR A 99 -4.26 1.72 -9.26
CA THR A 99 -3.25 2.78 -9.14
C THR A 99 -3.53 3.59 -7.89
N ASP A 100 -2.52 4.30 -7.38
CA ASP A 100 -2.71 5.23 -6.27
C ASP A 100 -3.21 6.56 -6.81
N SER A 101 -4.30 7.09 -6.28
CA SER A 101 -4.86 8.38 -6.73
C SER A 101 -4.07 9.60 -6.23
N ASP A 102 -3.08 9.39 -5.36
CA ASP A 102 -2.33 10.44 -4.69
C ASP A 102 -1.20 11.01 -5.57
N PHE A 103 -0.33 11.81 -4.96
CA PHE A 103 0.86 12.36 -5.61
C PHE A 103 2.00 11.34 -5.65
N LEU A 104 2.35 10.80 -4.48
CA LEU A 104 3.33 9.74 -4.31
C LEU A 104 2.96 8.90 -3.09
N THR A 105 3.27 7.61 -3.14
CA THR A 105 3.17 6.70 -2.00
C THR A 105 4.57 6.26 -1.55
N ILE A 106 4.80 6.27 -0.23
CA ILE A 106 6.00 5.71 0.41
C ILE A 106 5.58 4.48 1.21
N LEU A 107 6.05 3.32 0.79
CA LEU A 107 5.63 2.04 1.33
C LEU A 107 6.80 1.32 2.02
N HIS A 108 6.57 0.90 3.25
CA HIS A 108 7.35 -0.12 3.92
C HIS A 108 6.56 -1.44 3.89
N GLN A 109 7.24 -2.56 3.61
CA GLN A 109 6.62 -3.90 3.62
C GLN A 109 7.40 -4.85 4.52
N ASP A 110 6.72 -5.89 5.01
CA ASP A 110 7.35 -6.97 5.77
C ASP A 110 8.08 -7.97 4.85
N GLN A 111 8.63 -9.02 5.45
CA GLN A 111 9.40 -10.06 4.75
C GLN A 111 8.54 -11.15 4.10
N VAL A 112 7.21 -11.11 4.28
CA VAL A 112 6.30 -12.09 3.68
C VAL A 112 6.15 -11.80 2.18
N GLY A 113 6.11 -10.51 1.81
CA GLY A 113 5.90 -10.07 0.45
C GLY A 113 4.46 -10.27 -0.03
N GLY A 114 4.25 -10.16 -1.34
CA GLY A 114 2.92 -10.26 -1.97
C GLY A 114 2.58 -9.04 -2.83
N LEU A 115 3.32 -7.94 -2.69
CA LEU A 115 3.21 -6.81 -3.61
C LEU A 115 3.66 -7.22 -5.01
N GLN A 116 2.83 -6.90 -6.00
CA GLN A 116 3.12 -7.05 -7.41
C GLN A 116 2.80 -5.77 -8.16
N LEU A 117 3.62 -5.42 -9.14
CA LEU A 117 3.43 -4.28 -10.03
C LEU A 117 3.33 -4.74 -11.48
N VAL A 118 2.65 -3.98 -12.33
CA VAL A 118 2.60 -4.25 -13.77
C VAL A 118 3.79 -3.59 -14.46
N LYS A 119 4.55 -4.37 -15.23
CA LYS A 119 5.60 -3.90 -16.12
C LYS A 119 5.58 -4.73 -17.41
N ASP A 120 5.56 -4.05 -18.56
CA ASP A 120 5.49 -4.70 -19.88
C ASP A 120 4.36 -5.74 -19.95
N ASP A 121 3.15 -5.32 -19.54
CA ASP A 121 1.92 -6.13 -19.45
C ASP A 121 2.01 -7.40 -18.58
N ARG A 122 3.00 -7.45 -17.68
CA ARG A 122 3.22 -8.58 -16.78
C ARG A 122 3.28 -8.15 -15.33
N TRP A 123 2.72 -8.99 -14.46
CA TRP A 123 2.84 -8.84 -13.02
C TRP A 123 4.23 -9.27 -12.55
N ILE A 124 4.97 -8.36 -11.93
CA ILE A 124 6.29 -8.57 -11.37
C ILE A 124 6.21 -8.48 -9.85
N ALA A 125 6.71 -9.50 -9.16
CA ALA A 125 6.78 -9.50 -7.71
C ALA A 125 7.87 -8.54 -7.22
N VAL A 126 7.52 -7.72 -6.23
CA VAL A 126 8.48 -6.85 -5.55
C VAL A 126 9.10 -7.64 -4.39
N LYS A 127 10.40 -7.92 -4.48
CA LYS A 127 11.12 -8.65 -3.43
C LYS A 127 11.19 -7.78 -2.16
N PRO A 128 10.77 -8.28 -0.99
CA PRO A 128 10.99 -7.59 0.28
C PRO A 128 12.46 -7.25 0.50
N ASN A 129 12.70 -6.02 0.94
CA ASN A 129 13.99 -5.54 1.38
C ASN A 129 13.79 -4.73 2.67
N PRO A 130 14.25 -5.23 3.83
CA PRO A 130 14.03 -4.57 5.11
C PRO A 130 14.82 -3.26 5.26
N GLU A 131 15.79 -3.01 4.37
CA GLU A 131 16.63 -1.81 4.37
C GLU A 131 16.15 -0.75 3.38
N ALA A 132 15.01 -0.97 2.71
CA ALA A 132 14.52 -0.07 1.66
C ALA A 132 13.03 0.25 1.81
N LEU A 133 12.69 1.47 1.38
CA LEU A 133 11.31 1.89 1.15
C LEU A 133 11.01 1.80 -0.34
N ILE A 134 9.76 1.51 -0.67
CA ILE A 134 9.24 1.54 -2.05
C ILE A 134 8.57 2.88 -2.27
N ILE A 135 8.92 3.54 -3.37
CA ILE A 135 8.30 4.80 -3.78
C ILE A 135 7.47 4.52 -5.03
N ASN A 136 6.17 4.83 -4.98
CA ASN A 136 5.28 4.75 -6.13
C ASN A 136 4.82 6.16 -6.54
N ILE A 137 4.64 6.37 -7.83
CA ILE A 137 4.03 7.58 -8.38
C ILE A 137 2.52 7.39 -8.43
N GLY A 138 1.77 8.37 -7.93
CA GLY A 138 0.32 8.36 -8.02
C GLY A 138 -0.22 9.11 -9.25
N ASP A 139 -1.51 8.95 -9.50
CA ASP A 139 -2.22 9.49 -10.65
C ASP A 139 -2.16 11.02 -10.71
N LEU A 140 -2.17 11.70 -9.55
CA LEU A 140 -2.07 13.15 -9.47
C LEU A 140 -0.74 13.65 -10.04
N PHE A 141 0.37 13.00 -9.67
CA PHE A 141 1.67 13.42 -10.18
C PHE A 141 1.90 12.99 -11.63
N GLN A 142 1.35 11.85 -12.05
CA GLN A 142 1.33 11.48 -13.48
C GLN A 142 0.63 12.57 -14.33
N ALA A 143 -0.55 13.03 -13.89
CA ALA A 143 -1.29 14.08 -14.58
C ALA A 143 -0.52 15.40 -14.57
N TRP A 144 -0.01 15.81 -13.40
CA TRP A 144 0.73 17.07 -13.26
C TRP A 144 2.01 17.09 -14.10
N SER A 145 2.77 15.99 -14.10
CA SER A 145 4.01 15.85 -14.88
C SER A 145 3.78 15.68 -16.38
N ASN A 146 2.53 15.85 -16.85
CA ASN A 146 2.12 15.63 -18.23
C ASN A 146 2.62 14.29 -18.76
N ASN A 147 2.33 13.21 -18.02
CA ASN A 147 2.66 11.84 -18.40
C ASN A 147 4.15 11.47 -18.45
N VAL A 148 5.07 12.35 -18.00
CA VAL A 148 6.50 12.03 -17.91
C VAL A 148 6.76 10.92 -16.90
N TYR A 149 6.16 11.00 -15.71
CA TYR A 149 6.17 9.93 -14.73
C TYR A 149 4.88 9.12 -14.81
N LYS A 150 4.99 7.80 -14.57
CA LYS A 150 3.87 6.86 -14.72
C LYS A 150 3.42 6.33 -13.37
N SER A 151 2.12 6.42 -13.10
CA SER A 151 1.50 5.66 -12.03
C SER A 151 1.34 4.21 -12.49
N VAL A 152 1.88 3.30 -11.68
CA VAL A 152 1.96 1.89 -12.03
C VAL A 152 0.84 1.13 -11.33
N GLN A 153 0.08 0.37 -12.11
CA GLN A 153 -0.91 -0.53 -11.55
C GLN A 153 -0.21 -1.59 -10.69
N HIS A 154 -0.70 -1.76 -9.47
CA HIS A 154 -0.15 -2.70 -8.51
C HIS A 154 -1.26 -3.42 -7.74
N ARG A 155 -0.91 -4.53 -7.11
CA ARG A 155 -1.83 -5.38 -6.31
C ARG A 155 -1.08 -6.06 -5.18
N VAL A 156 -1.83 -6.62 -4.23
CA VAL A 156 -1.28 -7.55 -3.24
C VAL A 156 -1.92 -8.92 -3.40
N VAL A 157 -1.12 -9.95 -3.61
CA VAL A 157 -1.57 -11.35 -3.60
C VAL A 157 -1.51 -11.91 -2.18
N THR A 158 -2.41 -12.83 -1.86
CA THR A 158 -2.40 -13.50 -0.56
C THR A 158 -1.45 -14.70 -0.56
N ASN A 159 -1.08 -15.17 0.63
CA ASN A 159 -0.17 -16.30 0.82
C ASN A 159 -0.88 -17.42 1.58
N LEU A 160 -0.53 -18.67 1.27
CA LEU A 160 -0.97 -19.82 2.08
C LEU A 160 -0.39 -19.71 3.49
N GLN A 161 -1.15 -20.20 4.46
CA GLN A 161 -0.61 -20.49 5.78
C GLN A 161 0.41 -21.62 5.62
N LYS A 162 1.70 -21.29 5.72
CA LYS A 162 2.75 -22.31 5.74
C LYS A 162 2.78 -22.93 7.13
N PHE A 163 2.61 -24.23 7.20
CA PHE A 163 2.80 -25.03 8.40
C PHE A 163 3.81 -26.14 8.10
N SER A 164 4.61 -26.50 9.10
CA SER A 164 5.49 -27.66 9.05
C SER A 164 4.70 -28.95 9.24
N PHE A 165 5.26 -30.08 8.80
CA PHE A 165 4.68 -31.39 9.08
C PHE A 165 4.57 -31.66 10.59
N GLY A 166 5.47 -31.09 11.40
CA GLY A 166 5.41 -31.16 12.86
C GLY A 166 4.17 -30.48 13.42
N GLU A 167 3.90 -29.25 13.01
CA GLU A 167 2.70 -28.49 13.43
C GLU A 167 1.41 -29.17 12.95
N TYR A 168 1.40 -29.67 11.71
CA TYR A 168 0.29 -30.48 11.21
C TYR A 168 0.01 -31.69 12.10
N ARG A 169 1.06 -32.47 12.40
CA ARG A 169 0.94 -33.69 13.21
C ARG A 169 0.47 -33.37 14.63
N GLN A 170 1.02 -32.31 15.23
CA GLN A 170 0.64 -31.89 16.57
C GLN A 170 -0.83 -31.48 16.63
N GLN A 171 -1.30 -30.68 15.66
CA GLN A 171 -2.69 -30.27 15.61
C GLN A 171 -3.64 -31.46 15.40
N VAL A 172 -3.29 -32.41 14.55
CA VAL A 172 -4.09 -33.64 14.35
C VAL A 172 -4.18 -34.45 15.64
N GLN A 173 -3.10 -34.51 16.44
CA GLN A 173 -3.12 -35.17 17.76
C GLN A 173 -4.04 -34.45 18.75
N GLU A 174 -4.01 -33.12 18.76
CA GLU A 174 -4.91 -32.32 19.59
C GLU A 174 -6.38 -32.47 19.19
N ASP A 175 -6.67 -32.48 17.89
CA ASP A 175 -8.02 -32.66 17.36
C ASP A 175 -8.57 -34.03 17.77
N VAL A 176 -7.79 -35.11 17.64
CA VAL A 176 -8.19 -36.44 18.11
C VAL A 176 -8.44 -36.44 19.62
N LYS A 177 -7.58 -35.77 20.39
CA LYS A 177 -7.72 -35.70 21.85
C LYS A 177 -8.97 -34.91 22.28
N LYS A 178 -9.31 -33.84 21.57
CA LYS A 178 -10.44 -32.95 21.92
C LYS A 178 -11.78 -33.45 21.35
N LEU A 179 -11.77 -33.98 20.13
CA LEU A 179 -12.98 -34.23 19.33
C LEU A 179 -13.18 -35.72 19.01
N GLY A 180 -12.25 -36.59 19.42
CA GLY A 180 -12.29 -38.03 19.13
C GLY A 180 -12.11 -38.38 17.65
N SER A 181 -11.85 -37.40 16.78
CA SER A 181 -11.77 -37.56 15.33
C SER A 181 -10.72 -36.63 14.72
N LYS A 182 -10.18 -37.00 13.55
CA LYS A 182 -9.18 -36.21 12.82
C LYS A 182 -9.88 -35.21 11.91
N ILE A 183 -9.55 -33.92 12.01
CA ILE A 183 -10.06 -32.89 11.10
C ILE A 183 -9.09 -32.58 9.95
N GLY A 184 -7.82 -33.00 10.05
CA GLY A 184 -6.87 -33.06 8.92
C GLY A 184 -6.52 -31.71 8.29
N LEU A 185 -6.07 -31.75 7.04
CA LEU A 185 -5.64 -30.58 6.23
C LEU A 185 -6.66 -29.43 6.12
N PRO A 186 -7.98 -29.67 6.03
CA PRO A 186 -8.96 -28.60 5.91
C PRO A 186 -8.86 -27.49 6.98
N ARG A 187 -8.46 -27.82 8.22
CA ARG A 187 -8.33 -26.83 9.31
C ARG A 187 -7.20 -25.82 9.11
N PHE A 188 -6.17 -26.17 8.35
CA PHE A 188 -5.02 -25.30 8.02
C PHE A 188 -5.25 -24.47 6.75
N LEU A 189 -6.34 -24.75 6.05
CA LEU A 189 -6.74 -23.97 4.90
C LEU A 189 -7.65 -22.83 5.37
N PHE A 190 -8.61 -23.07 6.26
CA PHE A 190 -9.68 -22.10 6.55
C PHE A 190 -9.51 -21.24 7.83
N ASN A 191 -8.33 -21.21 8.47
CA ASN A 191 -8.09 -20.45 9.71
C ASN A 191 -7.03 -19.34 9.57
#